data_AF-A0AAD5VH39-F1
#
_entry.id   AF-A0AAD5VH39-F1
#
_cell.length_a   1.000
_cell.length_b   1.000
_cell.length_c   1.000
_cell.angle_alpha   90.00
_cell.angle_beta   90.00
_cell.angle_gamma   90.00
#
_symmetry.space_group_name_H-M   'P 1'
#
loop_
_entity.id
_entity.type
_entity.pdbx_description
1 polymer ?
#
loop_
_entity_poly.entity_id
_entity_poly.type
_entity_poly.pdbx_seq_one_letter_code
_entity_poly.pdbx_strand_id
1 'polypeptide(L)'
;MRHVRHSDGSCLVPCFTSTVPFLRFADEEILKLPKTPVYAEGTPEFRYNRAFWFSTTTLAKGYFDLRSRSGDKAECGEANVQNLVYTRTQIPVPRIRRVIDFGERGAFVIVMDGIKGRQLSEIWDTLSFWKKLWVALTLRRYILQLRGLTKAPSNHTPPGPISPNRPMNCNSPQIFGELNPRIFPTVTDLADLFNRRYRQFLDRLQIPQNHPERYKQFDISEPLVIVHGDFTPRNMILGDDGWLWLIDWGYSGYYPSVV
;
A
#
# COMPACT_ATOMS: atom_id res chain seq x y z
N MET A 1 -34.52 -58.24 8.34
CA MET A 1 -33.15 -58.63 7.92
C MET A 1 -32.47 -57.37 7.39
N ARG A 2 -31.76 -56.59 8.21
CA ARG A 2 -30.32 -56.68 8.52
C ARG A 2 -29.44 -56.78 7.26
N HIS A 3 -28.76 -55.69 6.90
CA HIS A 3 -27.37 -55.53 7.32
C HIS A 3 -26.88 -54.07 7.22
N VAL A 4 -26.42 -53.58 8.37
CA VAL A 4 -25.51 -52.45 8.52
C VAL A 4 -24.10 -52.93 8.15
N ARG A 5 -23.32 -52.06 7.50
CA ARG A 5 -21.87 -51.99 7.73
C ARG A 5 -21.38 -50.55 7.61
N HIS A 6 -20.92 -50.04 8.74
CA HIS A 6 -20.07 -48.88 8.89
C HIS A 6 -18.72 -49.10 8.18
N SER A 7 -18.14 -48.04 7.65
CA SER A 7 -16.69 -47.84 7.69
C SER A 7 -16.38 -46.37 7.66
N ASP A 8 -15.74 -45.94 8.74
CA ASP A 8 -15.23 -44.61 9.03
C ASP A 8 -14.28 -44.09 7.95
N GLY A 9 -14.35 -42.78 7.73
CA GLY A 9 -13.44 -42.03 6.89
C GLY A 9 -13.46 -40.56 7.31
N SER A 10 -13.24 -40.32 8.59
CA SER A 10 -13.03 -39.01 9.19
C SER A 10 -11.75 -38.37 8.62
N CYS A 11 -11.85 -37.73 7.46
CA CYS A 11 -10.90 -36.67 7.09
C CYS A 11 -11.25 -35.42 7.88
N LEU A 12 -10.85 -35.43 9.15
CA LEU A 12 -10.66 -34.23 9.95
C LEU A 12 -9.59 -33.40 9.24
N VAL A 13 -10.01 -32.46 8.39
CA VAL A 13 -9.17 -31.31 8.07
C VAL A 13 -8.87 -30.66 9.41
N PRO A 14 -7.60 -30.57 9.85
CA PRO A 14 -7.31 -29.83 11.05
C PRO A 14 -7.61 -28.37 10.73
N CYS A 15 -8.80 -27.95 11.13
CA CYS A 15 -9.14 -26.56 11.30
C CYS A 15 -8.19 -26.08 12.41
N PHE A 16 -6.99 -25.66 12.02
CA PHE A 16 -6.14 -24.86 12.88
C PHE A 16 -6.84 -23.51 12.99
N THR A 17 -7.87 -23.47 13.82
CA THR A 17 -8.23 -22.28 14.57
C THR A 17 -7.06 -21.99 15.49
N SER A 18 -5.98 -21.46 14.92
CA SER A 18 -5.07 -20.61 15.65
C SER A 18 -5.85 -19.32 15.92
N THR A 19 -6.79 -19.40 16.86
CA THR A 19 -7.27 -18.25 17.61
C THR A 19 -6.09 -17.80 18.45
N VAL A 20 -5.11 -17.17 17.80
CA VAL A 20 -4.17 -16.28 18.47
C VAL A 20 -5.05 -15.30 19.26
N PRO A 21 -4.80 -15.06 20.56
CA PRO A 21 -5.70 -14.33 21.45
C PRO A 21 -5.69 -12.81 21.19
N PHE A 22 -5.67 -12.38 19.92
CA PHE A 22 -5.59 -10.97 19.55
C PHE A 22 -6.94 -10.24 19.66
N LEU A 23 -8.07 -10.96 19.61
CA LEU A 23 -9.38 -10.40 19.94
C LEU A 23 -9.51 -9.96 21.42
N ARG A 24 -8.49 -10.20 22.27
CA ARG A 24 -8.54 -9.86 23.70
C ARG A 24 -7.98 -8.48 24.06
N PHE A 25 -7.10 -7.90 23.26
CA PHE A 25 -6.47 -6.63 23.65
C PHE A 25 -7.36 -5.44 23.29
N ALA A 26 -7.59 -4.55 24.24
CA ALA A 26 -8.28 -3.29 24.00
C ALA A 26 -7.37 -2.31 23.21
N ASP A 27 -7.96 -1.29 22.55
CA ASP A 27 -7.17 -0.29 21.81
C ASP A 27 -6.17 0.39 22.76
N GLU A 28 -6.62 0.75 23.97
CA GLU A 28 -5.82 1.41 25.00
C GLU A 28 -4.63 0.57 25.46
N GLU A 29 -4.77 -0.75 25.44
CA GLU A 29 -3.69 -1.68 25.80
C GLU A 29 -2.62 -1.71 24.71
N ILE A 30 -3.04 -1.76 23.43
CA ILE A 30 -2.13 -1.74 22.28
C ILE A 30 -1.35 -0.42 22.23
N LEU A 31 -2.01 0.69 22.58
CA LEU A 31 -1.40 2.01 22.62
C LEU A 31 -0.38 2.19 23.75
N LYS A 32 -0.51 1.42 24.85
CA LYS A 32 0.40 1.44 26.01
C LYS A 32 1.61 0.54 25.86
N LEU A 33 1.64 -0.33 24.84
CA LEU A 33 2.76 -1.23 24.63
C LEU A 33 4.05 -0.44 24.43
N PRO A 34 5.18 -0.97 24.92
CA PRO A 34 6.46 -0.33 24.74
C PRO A 34 6.68 -0.04 23.25
N LYS A 35 6.75 1.26 22.93
CA LYS A 35 7.11 1.78 21.58
C LYS A 35 8.55 1.42 21.20
N THR A 36 9.28 0.77 22.10
CA THR A 36 10.57 0.15 21.85
C THR A 36 10.35 -1.22 21.20
N PRO A 37 10.72 -1.38 19.93
CA PRO A 37 10.55 -2.63 19.19
C PRO A 37 11.19 -3.80 19.92
N VAL A 38 10.40 -4.85 20.20
CA VAL A 38 10.96 -6.18 20.41
C VAL A 38 11.35 -6.69 19.03
N TYR A 39 12.58 -6.41 18.63
CA TYR A 39 13.15 -7.02 17.44
C TYR A 39 13.24 -8.51 17.71
N ALA A 40 12.57 -9.33 16.90
CA ALA A 40 12.93 -10.74 16.83
C ALA A 40 14.43 -10.81 16.49
N GLU A 41 15.20 -11.62 17.21
CA GLU A 41 16.62 -11.83 16.91
C GLU A 41 16.76 -12.14 15.41
N GLY A 42 17.50 -11.28 14.69
CA GLY A 42 17.72 -11.42 13.24
C GLY A 42 16.92 -10.48 12.31
N THR A 43 16.14 -9.51 12.80
CA THR A 43 15.48 -8.50 11.93
C THR A 43 15.90 -7.06 12.24
N PRO A 44 17.04 -6.56 11.71
CA PRO A 44 17.56 -5.23 12.05
C PRO A 44 16.83 -4.04 11.39
N GLU A 45 15.90 -4.27 10.44
CA GLU A 45 15.74 -3.33 9.30
C GLU A 45 14.40 -2.59 9.17
N PHE A 46 13.45 -2.72 10.12
CA PHE A 46 12.21 -1.92 10.11
C PHE A 46 12.38 -0.46 10.62
N ARG A 47 13.60 0.11 10.58
CA ARG A 47 13.86 1.47 11.09
C ARG A 47 13.10 2.57 10.36
N TYR A 48 12.76 2.38 9.08
CA TYR A 48 12.15 3.44 8.25
C TYR A 48 10.63 3.55 8.41
N ASN A 49 9.94 2.47 8.81
CA ASN A 49 8.48 2.39 8.74
C ASN A 49 7.75 2.48 10.09
N ARG A 50 8.45 2.86 11.16
CA ARG A 50 7.88 2.91 12.53
C ARG A 50 7.07 1.64 12.84
N ALA A 51 7.61 0.50 12.42
CA ALA A 51 6.97 -0.80 12.54
C ALA A 51 7.65 -1.60 13.65
N PHE A 52 6.86 -2.34 14.42
CA PHE A 52 7.34 -3.21 15.47
C PHE A 52 6.55 -4.51 15.48
N TRP A 53 7.24 -5.60 15.79
CA TRP A 53 6.61 -6.89 16.01
C TRP A 53 5.88 -6.86 17.34
N PHE A 54 4.57 -7.13 17.29
CA PHE A 54 3.74 -7.27 18.48
C PHE A 54 3.76 -8.72 18.98
N SER A 55 3.88 -9.68 18.06
CA SER A 55 4.01 -11.10 18.35
C SER A 55 4.90 -11.75 17.29
N THR A 56 5.07 -13.07 17.33
CA THR A 56 5.78 -13.81 16.26
C THR A 56 5.10 -13.69 14.90
N THR A 57 3.79 -13.45 14.84
CA THR A 57 2.98 -13.45 13.60
C THR A 57 2.31 -12.11 13.30
N THR A 58 2.47 -11.11 14.17
CA THR A 58 1.72 -9.85 14.07
C THR A 58 2.67 -8.67 14.18
N LEU A 59 2.46 -7.70 13.29
CA LEU A 59 3.23 -6.48 13.19
C LEU A 59 2.28 -5.28 13.33
N ALA A 60 2.74 -4.25 14.02
CA ALA A 60 2.08 -2.97 14.13
C ALA A 60 2.93 -1.91 13.44
N LYS A 61 2.31 -1.07 12.61
CA LYS A 61 2.95 0.03 11.89
C LYS A 61 2.31 1.36 12.29
N GLY A 62 3.13 2.34 12.69
CA GLY A 62 2.67 3.71 12.85
C GLY A 62 2.51 4.42 11.51
N TYR A 63 1.36 5.04 11.27
CA TYR A 63 1.05 5.84 10.09
C TYR A 63 0.61 7.24 10.51
N PHE A 64 1.03 8.26 9.77
CA PHE A 64 0.69 9.66 10.06
C PHE A 64 0.25 10.35 8.79
N ASP A 65 -1.02 10.76 8.73
CA ASP A 65 -1.49 11.74 7.75
C ASP A 65 -1.10 13.14 8.25
N LEU A 66 0.10 13.58 7.86
CA LEU A 66 0.79 14.79 8.34
C LEU A 66 -0.04 16.09 8.28
N ARG A 67 -1.21 16.11 7.62
CA ARG A 67 -2.07 17.29 7.48
C ARG A 67 -3.57 17.00 7.62
N SER A 68 -3.96 15.94 8.33
CA SER A 68 -5.36 15.79 8.76
C SER A 68 -5.76 16.99 9.62
N ARG A 69 -6.87 17.67 9.27
CA ARG A 69 -7.35 18.82 10.05
C ARG A 69 -7.93 18.35 11.39
N SER A 70 -7.94 19.22 12.39
CA SER A 70 -8.63 18.94 13.65
C SER A 70 -10.14 18.88 13.41
N GLY A 71 -10.81 17.83 13.88
CA GLY A 71 -12.28 17.62 13.73
C GLY A 71 -12.71 16.82 12.50
N ASP A 72 -11.78 16.51 11.61
CA ASP A 72 -11.98 15.59 10.49
C ASP A 72 -12.13 14.15 11.02
N LYS A 73 -13.16 13.39 10.57
CA LYS A 73 -13.22 11.95 10.86
C LYS A 73 -11.93 11.30 10.36
N ALA A 74 -11.22 10.61 11.24
CA ALA A 74 -9.90 10.07 10.94
C ALA A 74 -10.03 8.87 10.01
N GLU A 75 -9.33 8.90 8.87
CA GLU A 75 -9.29 7.80 7.92
C GLU A 75 -7.86 7.46 7.52
N CYS A 76 -7.57 6.16 7.46
CA CYS A 76 -6.25 5.66 7.11
C CYS A 76 -6.23 5.23 5.63
N GLY A 77 -5.77 6.14 4.75
CA GLY A 77 -5.68 5.89 3.31
C GLY A 77 -4.83 4.66 2.96
N GLU A 78 -3.71 4.45 3.67
CA GLU A 78 -2.88 3.25 3.53
C GLU A 78 -3.67 1.96 3.76
N ALA A 79 -4.39 1.91 4.89
CA ALA A 79 -5.19 0.73 5.24
C ALA A 79 -6.33 0.49 4.24
N ASN A 80 -6.97 1.56 3.76
CA ASN A 80 -8.05 1.47 2.78
C ASN A 80 -7.57 0.87 1.46
N VAL A 81 -6.42 1.31 0.94
CA VAL A 81 -5.87 0.76 -0.30
C VAL A 81 -5.41 -0.69 -0.10
N GLN A 82 -4.69 -0.99 0.97
CA GLN A 82 -4.23 -2.36 1.24
C GLN A 82 -5.41 -3.33 1.39
N ASN A 83 -6.51 -2.92 2.05
CA ASN A 83 -7.72 -3.74 2.15
C ASN A 83 -8.43 -3.90 0.80
N LEU A 84 -8.45 -2.86 -0.05
CA LEU A 84 -8.97 -2.98 -1.41
C LEU A 84 -8.16 -4.01 -2.22
N VAL A 85 -6.83 -3.93 -2.17
CA VAL A 85 -5.93 -4.85 -2.88
C VAL A 85 -6.11 -6.27 -2.37
N TYR A 86 -6.16 -6.47 -1.05
CA TYR A 86 -6.41 -7.77 -0.42
C TYR A 86 -7.74 -8.39 -0.88
N THR A 87 -8.80 -7.58 -1.01
CA THR A 87 -10.15 -8.07 -1.33
C THR A 87 -10.42 -8.22 -2.82
N ARG A 88 -9.72 -7.48 -3.70
CA ARG A 88 -10.02 -7.40 -5.13
C ARG A 88 -8.94 -7.99 -6.04
N THR A 89 -7.82 -8.45 -5.49
CA THR A 89 -6.71 -9.01 -6.27
C THR A 89 -6.19 -10.31 -5.65
N GLN A 90 -5.26 -10.96 -6.36
CA GLN A 90 -4.49 -12.10 -5.85
C GLN A 90 -3.08 -11.68 -5.40
N ILE A 91 -2.83 -10.39 -5.24
CA ILE A 91 -1.53 -9.89 -4.78
C ILE A 91 -1.40 -10.22 -3.28
N PRO A 92 -0.34 -10.94 -2.87
CA PRO A 92 -0.06 -11.16 -1.46
C PRO A 92 0.26 -9.82 -0.80
N VAL A 93 -0.63 -9.38 0.07
CA VAL A 93 -0.46 -8.20 0.92
C VAL A 93 -0.78 -8.59 2.36
N PRO A 94 -0.11 -8.02 3.38
CA PRO A 94 -0.41 -8.34 4.77
C PRO A 94 -1.89 -8.12 5.09
N ARG A 95 -2.53 -9.09 5.74
CA ARG A 95 -3.93 -8.92 6.13
C ARG A 95 -4.00 -7.93 7.29
N ILE A 96 -4.74 -6.85 7.10
CA ILE A 96 -5.03 -5.90 8.18
C ILE A 96 -5.97 -6.56 9.18
N ARG A 97 -5.57 -6.54 10.45
CA ARG A 97 -6.34 -7.08 11.58
C ARG A 97 -7.11 -5.97 12.30
N ARG A 98 -6.51 -4.79 12.44
CA ARG A 98 -7.08 -3.65 13.16
C ARG A 98 -6.44 -2.34 12.70
N VAL A 99 -7.20 -1.26 12.69
CA VAL A 99 -6.70 0.11 12.50
C VAL A 99 -7.13 0.90 13.72
N ILE A 100 -6.17 1.49 14.43
CA ILE A 100 -6.37 2.21 15.68
C ILE A 100 -6.09 3.68 15.42
N ASP A 101 -7.06 4.54 15.67
CA ASP A 101 -6.91 5.99 15.62
C ASP A 101 -6.42 6.52 16.98
N PHE A 102 -5.39 7.37 16.97
CA PHE A 102 -4.88 8.01 18.19
C PHE A 102 -5.70 9.24 18.59
N GLY A 103 -6.69 9.65 17.81
CA GLY A 103 -7.52 10.84 18.06
C GLY A 103 -6.79 12.17 17.87
N GLU A 104 -5.46 12.15 17.70
CA GLU A 104 -4.63 13.30 17.43
C GLU A 104 -4.16 13.33 15.97
N ARG A 105 -4.55 14.37 15.22
CA ARG A 105 -3.88 14.82 13.98
C ARG A 105 -3.65 13.73 12.92
N GLY A 106 -4.57 12.78 12.76
CA GLY A 106 -4.47 11.74 11.71
C GLY A 106 -3.34 10.74 11.94
N ALA A 107 -2.99 10.47 13.21
CA ALA A 107 -2.06 9.42 13.57
C ALA A 107 -2.81 8.08 13.79
N PHE A 108 -2.32 7.03 13.16
CA PHE A 108 -2.91 5.70 13.21
C PHE A 108 -1.85 4.65 13.55
N VAL A 109 -2.28 3.55 14.15
CA VAL A 109 -1.55 2.28 14.15
C VAL A 109 -2.32 1.26 13.32
N ILE A 110 -1.66 0.72 12.31
CA ILE A 110 -2.17 -0.36 11.48
C ILE A 110 -1.58 -1.66 12.02
N VAL A 111 -2.43 -2.50 12.59
CA VAL A 111 -2.05 -3.85 13.03
C VAL A 111 -2.39 -4.85 11.95
N MET A 112 -1.41 -5.63 11.53
CA MET A 112 -1.52 -6.55 10.40
C MET A 112 -0.71 -7.82 10.62
N ASP A 113 -0.92 -8.81 9.76
CA ASP A 113 -0.08 -10.00 9.73
C ASP A 113 1.37 -9.63 9.44
N GLY A 114 2.28 -10.15 10.25
CA GLY A 114 3.71 -9.97 10.04
C GLY A 114 4.23 -11.03 9.07
N ILE A 115 4.90 -10.59 8.01
CA ILE A 115 5.45 -11.47 6.98
C ILE A 115 6.88 -11.86 7.34
N LYS A 116 7.14 -13.17 7.44
CA LYS A 116 8.50 -13.71 7.61
C LYS A 116 9.15 -13.89 6.25
N GLY A 117 10.42 -13.52 6.16
CA GLY A 117 11.17 -13.51 4.91
C GLY A 117 12.15 -12.36 4.87
N ARG A 118 12.69 -12.09 3.68
CA ARG A 118 13.70 -11.04 3.47
C ARG A 118 13.27 -10.06 2.39
N GLN A 119 13.62 -8.79 2.55
CA GLN A 119 13.31 -7.78 1.54
C GLN A 119 14.11 -8.05 0.28
N LEU A 120 13.51 -7.80 -0.89
CA LEU A 120 14.22 -7.94 -2.15
C LEU A 120 15.43 -7.02 -2.21
N SER A 121 15.39 -5.82 -1.62
CA SER A 121 16.54 -4.91 -1.54
C SER A 121 17.77 -5.53 -0.88
N GLU A 122 17.60 -6.44 0.07
CA GLU A 122 18.72 -7.08 0.77
C GLU A 122 19.30 -8.26 -0.03
N ILE A 123 18.42 -9.04 -0.68
CA ILE A 123 18.80 -10.32 -1.27
C ILE A 123 18.96 -10.26 -2.78
N TRP A 124 18.62 -9.14 -3.43
CA TRP A 124 18.56 -9.05 -4.90
C TRP A 124 19.82 -9.58 -5.57
N ASP A 125 21.00 -9.16 -5.12
CA ASP A 125 22.27 -9.54 -5.74
C ASP A 125 22.62 -11.02 -5.54
N THR A 126 22.08 -11.64 -4.49
CA THR A 126 22.23 -13.07 -4.21
C THR A 126 21.28 -13.95 -5.01
N LEU A 127 20.22 -13.38 -5.61
CA LEU A 127 19.24 -14.14 -6.37
C LEU A 127 19.80 -14.63 -7.70
N SER A 128 19.49 -15.89 -8.03
CA SER A 128 19.78 -16.46 -9.35
C SER A 128 19.03 -15.71 -10.46
N PHE A 129 19.53 -15.81 -11.68
CA PHE A 129 18.88 -15.26 -12.87
C PHE A 129 17.40 -15.70 -12.98
N TRP A 130 17.13 -16.99 -12.78
CA TRP A 130 15.77 -17.54 -12.85
C TRP A 130 14.84 -16.97 -11.78
N LYS A 131 15.36 -16.72 -10.57
CA LYS A 131 14.55 -16.11 -9.50
C LYS A 131 14.28 -14.64 -9.79
N LYS A 132 15.25 -13.89 -10.32
CA LYS A 132 15.05 -12.51 -10.80
C LYS A 132 14.00 -12.44 -11.92
N LEU A 133 14.05 -13.36 -12.88
CA LEU A 133 13.04 -13.47 -13.93
C LEU A 133 11.64 -13.78 -13.35
N TRP A 134 11.55 -14.73 -12.42
CA TRP A 134 10.30 -15.04 -11.73
C TRP A 134 9.74 -13.83 -10.97
N VAL A 135 10.59 -13.06 -10.28
CA VAL A 135 10.19 -11.80 -9.63
C VAL A 135 9.64 -10.83 -10.67
N ALA A 136 10.36 -10.58 -11.77
CA ALA A 136 9.95 -9.64 -12.81
C ALA A 136 8.58 -10.00 -13.42
N LEU A 137 8.36 -11.28 -13.74
CA LEU A 137 7.07 -11.77 -14.26
C LEU A 137 5.94 -11.65 -13.23
N THR A 138 6.25 -11.92 -11.95
CA THR A 138 5.30 -11.76 -10.84
C THR A 138 4.90 -10.30 -10.66
N LEU A 139 5.87 -9.38 -10.62
CA LEU A 139 5.61 -7.95 -10.51
C LEU A 139 4.81 -7.42 -11.71
N ARG A 140 5.09 -7.91 -12.93
CA ARG A 140 4.28 -7.58 -14.10
C ARG A 140 2.82 -7.98 -13.91
N ARG A 141 2.54 -9.17 -13.36
CA ARG A 141 1.18 -9.62 -13.04
C ARG A 141 0.53 -8.78 -11.94
N TYR A 142 1.30 -8.34 -10.94
CA TYR A 142 0.79 -7.46 -9.89
C TYR A 142 0.41 -6.09 -10.45
N ILE A 143 1.26 -5.49 -11.27
CA ILE A 143 0.98 -4.20 -11.92
C ILE A 143 -0.29 -4.27 -12.77
N LEU A 144 -0.48 -5.36 -13.53
CA LEU A 144 -1.72 -5.54 -14.30
C LEU A 144 -2.97 -5.65 -13.42
N GLN A 145 -2.88 -6.37 -12.30
CA GLN A 145 -4.00 -6.46 -11.36
C GLN A 145 -4.33 -5.11 -10.72
N LEU A 146 -3.31 -4.35 -10.30
CA LEU A 146 -3.49 -3.00 -9.75
C LEU A 146 -4.09 -2.05 -10.80
N ARG A 147 -3.63 -2.13 -12.04
CA ARG A 147 -4.19 -1.36 -13.17
C ARG A 147 -5.63 -1.77 -13.53
N GLY A 148 -6.03 -3.00 -13.22
CA GLY A 148 -7.41 -3.44 -13.35
C GLY A 148 -8.35 -2.85 -12.28
N LEU A 149 -7.81 -2.31 -11.18
CA LEU A 149 -8.58 -1.57 -10.19
C LEU A 149 -8.74 -0.12 -10.67
N THR A 150 -9.75 0.09 -11.51
CA THR A 150 -10.01 1.39 -12.14
C THR A 150 -11.10 2.18 -11.41
N LYS A 151 -10.96 3.50 -11.38
CA LYS A 151 -12.03 4.43 -11.08
C LYS A 151 -12.28 5.28 -12.32
N ALA A 152 -13.54 5.29 -12.80
CA ALA A 152 -13.91 6.02 -13.99
C ALA A 152 -13.46 7.49 -13.87
N PRO A 153 -12.83 8.05 -14.92
CA PRO A 153 -12.46 9.45 -14.91
C PRO A 153 -13.75 10.25 -14.97
N SER A 154 -14.14 10.81 -13.84
CA SER A 154 -15.16 11.84 -13.82
C SER A 154 -14.50 13.12 -13.32
N ASN A 155 -14.98 14.27 -13.80
CA ASN A 155 -14.53 15.58 -13.33
C ASN A 155 -14.72 15.76 -11.81
N HIS A 156 -15.38 14.82 -11.13
CA HIS A 156 -15.64 14.81 -9.69
C HIS A 156 -14.89 13.71 -8.94
N THR A 157 -14.06 12.90 -9.62
CA THR A 157 -13.27 11.87 -8.97
C THR A 157 -11.93 12.46 -8.53
N PRO A 158 -11.70 12.63 -7.21
CA PRO A 158 -10.42 13.11 -6.72
C PRO A 158 -9.35 12.00 -6.92
N PRO A 159 -8.16 12.33 -7.44
CA PRO A 159 -7.01 11.45 -7.36
C PRO A 159 -6.44 11.45 -5.93
N GLY A 160 -5.64 10.45 -5.62
CA GLY A 160 -4.97 10.33 -4.33
C GLY A 160 -5.38 9.11 -3.50
N PRO A 161 -4.98 9.08 -2.22
CA PRO A 161 -5.30 7.99 -1.30
C PRO A 161 -6.80 7.73 -1.19
N ILE A 162 -7.17 6.47 -0.97
CA ILE A 162 -8.58 6.09 -0.87
C ILE A 162 -9.16 6.55 0.46
N SER A 163 -10.21 7.36 0.36
CA SER A 163 -11.06 7.74 1.47
C SER A 163 -12.53 7.70 1.02
N PRO A 164 -13.42 7.05 1.79
CA PRO A 164 -14.85 7.04 1.49
C PRO A 164 -15.52 8.41 1.62
N ASN A 165 -15.02 9.29 2.50
CA ASN A 165 -15.74 10.51 2.87
C ASN A 165 -15.12 11.80 2.33
N ARG A 166 -13.83 11.83 1.97
CA ARG A 166 -13.19 13.06 1.46
C ARG A 166 -11.95 12.81 0.59
N PRO A 167 -11.55 13.76 -0.26
CA PRO A 167 -10.22 13.76 -0.85
C PRO A 167 -9.12 13.83 0.23
N MET A 168 -8.03 13.07 0.07
CA MET A 168 -6.89 13.07 0.98
C MET A 168 -5.65 13.73 0.34
N ASN A 169 -4.65 14.05 1.17
CA ASN A 169 -3.40 14.62 0.70
C ASN A 169 -2.65 13.63 -0.20
N CYS A 170 -2.37 14.05 -1.43
CA CYS A 170 -1.42 13.39 -2.31
C CYS A 170 -0.01 13.79 -1.88
N ASN A 171 0.80 12.81 -1.48
CA ASN A 171 2.11 13.04 -0.88
C ASN A 171 3.21 12.10 -1.40
N SER A 172 2.95 11.30 -2.45
CA SER A 172 3.95 10.40 -3.05
C SER A 172 5.15 11.19 -3.60
N PRO A 173 6.36 11.06 -3.02
CA PRO A 173 7.54 11.74 -3.54
C PRO A 173 7.91 11.28 -4.96
N GLN A 174 7.60 10.03 -5.30
CA GLN A 174 7.85 9.41 -6.59
C GLN A 174 7.00 10.06 -7.69
N ILE A 175 5.77 10.46 -7.36
CA ILE A 175 4.85 11.14 -8.29
C ILE A 175 5.08 12.66 -8.31
N PHE A 176 5.23 13.27 -7.13
CA PHE A 176 5.14 14.72 -6.96
C PHE A 176 6.49 15.42 -6.75
N GLY A 177 7.57 14.66 -6.55
CA GLY A 177 8.89 15.16 -6.17
C GLY A 177 8.86 15.83 -4.79
N GLU A 178 9.60 16.93 -4.67
CA GLU A 178 9.70 17.72 -3.43
C GLU A 178 8.46 18.60 -3.15
N LEU A 179 7.34 18.34 -3.80
CA LEU A 179 6.12 19.10 -3.52
C LEU A 179 5.60 18.81 -2.13
N ASN A 180 5.17 19.88 -1.49
CA ASN A 180 4.32 19.81 -0.32
C ASN A 180 3.06 18.98 -0.61
N PRO A 181 2.64 18.10 0.32
CA PRO A 181 1.39 17.35 0.21
C PRO A 181 0.20 18.28 -0.10
N ARG A 182 -0.66 17.85 -1.03
CA ARG A 182 -1.79 18.64 -1.52
C ARG A 182 -2.98 17.76 -1.84
N ILE A 183 -4.17 18.29 -1.59
CA ILE A 183 -5.44 17.72 -2.04
C ILE A 183 -5.73 18.24 -3.46
N PHE A 184 -6.09 17.31 -4.35
CA PHE A 184 -6.63 17.64 -5.67
C PHE A 184 -8.14 17.33 -5.66
N PRO A 185 -9.01 18.35 -5.78
CA PRO A 185 -10.44 18.14 -5.86
C PRO A 185 -10.83 17.26 -7.07
N THR A 186 -10.13 17.44 -8.19
CA THR A 186 -10.41 16.74 -9.45
C THR A 186 -9.12 16.25 -10.12
N VAL A 187 -9.24 15.30 -11.06
CA VAL A 187 -8.12 14.88 -11.91
C VAL A 187 -7.60 16.02 -12.80
N THR A 188 -8.46 16.98 -13.16
CA THR A 188 -8.06 18.17 -13.93
C THR A 188 -7.09 19.05 -13.14
N ASP A 189 -7.32 19.23 -11.83
CA ASP A 189 -6.41 20.00 -10.97
C ASP A 189 -5.01 19.37 -10.90
N LEU A 190 -4.96 18.04 -10.91
CA LEU A 190 -3.72 17.26 -10.99
C LEU A 190 -3.03 17.44 -12.34
N ALA A 191 -3.78 17.31 -13.44
CA ALA A 191 -3.26 17.49 -14.79
C ALA A 191 -2.73 18.91 -15.01
N ASP A 192 -3.41 19.93 -14.50
CA ASP A 192 -2.95 21.32 -14.56
C ASP A 192 -1.63 21.53 -13.83
N LEU A 193 -1.43 20.86 -12.69
CA LEU A 193 -0.14 20.88 -12.01
C LEU A 193 0.96 20.26 -12.88
N PHE A 194 0.72 19.08 -13.47
CA PHE A 194 1.68 18.43 -14.36
C PHE A 194 1.98 19.25 -15.61
N ASN A 195 0.95 19.83 -16.23
CA ASN A 195 1.08 20.73 -17.37
C ASN A 195 1.93 21.97 -17.01
N ARG A 196 1.68 22.60 -15.86
CA ARG A 196 2.50 23.73 -15.38
C ARG A 196 3.95 23.31 -15.15
N ARG A 197 4.18 22.16 -14.52
CA ARG A 197 5.52 21.60 -14.28
C ARG A 197 6.27 21.32 -15.57
N TYR A 198 5.58 20.74 -16.56
CA TYR A 198 6.15 20.46 -17.87
C TYR A 198 6.54 21.75 -18.59
N ARG A 199 5.66 22.78 -18.59
CA ARG A 199 5.99 24.10 -19.15
C ARG A 199 7.21 24.73 -18.49
N GLN A 200 7.30 24.69 -17.14
CA GLN A 200 8.47 25.16 -16.41
C GLN A 200 9.76 24.42 -16.80
N PHE A 201 9.67 23.11 -17.05
CA PHE A 201 10.80 22.33 -17.53
C PHE A 201 11.24 22.76 -18.94
N LEU A 202 10.28 22.96 -19.86
CA LEU A 202 10.55 23.47 -21.21
C LEU A 202 11.16 24.88 -21.19
N ASP A 203 10.72 25.75 -20.27
CA ASP A 203 11.29 27.09 -20.09
C ASP A 203 12.76 27.01 -19.64
N ARG A 204 13.11 26.12 -18.71
CA ARG A 204 14.50 25.90 -18.29
C ARG A 204 15.39 25.39 -19.42
N LEU A 205 14.83 24.57 -20.30
CA LEU A 205 15.50 24.09 -21.51
C LEU A 205 15.49 25.11 -22.65
N GLN A 206 14.92 26.31 -22.46
CA GLN A 206 14.86 27.38 -23.46
C GLN A 206 14.17 26.95 -24.77
N ILE A 207 13.19 26.05 -24.67
CA ILE A 207 12.43 25.59 -25.84
C ILE A 207 11.59 26.74 -26.40
N PRO A 208 11.61 27.02 -27.72
CA PRO A 208 10.86 28.12 -28.32
C PRO A 208 9.35 28.08 -28.04
N GLN A 209 8.70 29.26 -27.98
CA GLN A 209 7.27 29.37 -27.64
C GLN A 209 6.34 28.73 -28.67
N ASN A 210 6.75 28.67 -29.93
CA ASN A 210 6.01 28.04 -31.03
C ASN A 210 6.29 26.52 -31.17
N HIS A 211 7.12 25.94 -30.29
CA HIS A 211 7.47 24.52 -30.39
C HIS A 211 6.26 23.63 -30.05
N PRO A 212 5.97 22.56 -30.83
CA PRO A 212 4.78 21.72 -30.66
C PRO A 212 4.64 21.11 -29.26
N GLU A 213 5.77 20.81 -28.60
CA GLU A 213 5.79 20.29 -27.22
C GLU A 213 5.07 21.19 -26.20
N ARG A 214 5.03 22.50 -26.42
CA ARG A 214 4.36 23.44 -25.49
C ARG A 214 2.84 23.30 -25.49
N TYR A 215 2.27 22.68 -26.52
CA TYR A 215 0.83 22.43 -26.64
C TYR A 215 0.42 21.04 -26.17
N LYS A 216 1.37 20.15 -25.84
CA LYS A 216 1.03 18.85 -25.26
C LYS A 216 0.40 19.05 -23.87
N GLN A 217 -0.68 18.32 -23.66
CA GLN A 217 -1.38 18.27 -22.38
C GLN A 217 -1.23 16.88 -21.78
N PHE A 218 -1.20 16.85 -20.46
CA PHE A 218 -1.27 15.62 -19.68
C PHE A 218 -2.60 14.92 -19.98
N ASP A 219 -2.51 13.68 -20.43
CA ASP A 219 -3.67 12.88 -20.81
C ASP A 219 -4.45 12.44 -19.57
N ILE A 220 -5.74 12.79 -19.54
CA ILE A 220 -6.70 12.41 -18.50
C ILE A 220 -7.91 11.67 -19.08
N SER A 221 -7.82 11.22 -20.33
CA SER A 221 -8.88 10.45 -20.98
C SER A 221 -9.01 9.05 -20.41
N GLU A 222 -7.90 8.50 -19.91
CA GLU A 222 -7.85 7.17 -19.30
C GLU A 222 -8.33 7.18 -17.82
N PRO A 223 -8.94 6.09 -17.35
CA PRO A 223 -9.32 5.94 -15.95
C PRO A 223 -8.14 6.06 -14.98
N LEU A 224 -8.45 6.54 -13.77
CA LEU A 224 -7.49 6.43 -12.67
C LEU A 224 -7.35 4.97 -12.27
N VAL A 225 -6.14 4.56 -11.92
CA VAL A 225 -5.80 3.21 -11.49
C VAL A 225 -5.17 3.23 -10.12
N ILE A 226 -5.18 2.10 -9.41
CA ILE A 226 -4.40 1.98 -8.18
C ILE A 226 -2.91 1.98 -8.52
N VAL A 227 -2.20 2.98 -8.02
CA VAL A 227 -0.75 3.08 -8.07
C VAL A 227 -0.22 2.93 -6.64
N HIS A 228 0.82 2.12 -6.45
CA HIS A 228 1.45 1.90 -5.15
C HIS A 228 2.15 3.17 -4.63
N GLY A 229 2.69 3.98 -5.55
CA GLY A 229 3.35 5.25 -5.24
C GLY A 229 4.76 5.11 -4.65
N ASP A 230 5.23 3.88 -4.39
CA ASP A 230 6.60 3.59 -3.92
C ASP A 230 7.00 2.15 -4.26
N PHE A 231 6.96 1.81 -5.54
CA PHE A 231 7.17 0.45 -6.03
C PHE A 231 8.68 0.13 -6.10
N THR A 232 9.28 -0.21 -4.96
CA THR A 232 10.74 -0.43 -4.82
C THR A 232 11.05 -1.76 -4.12
N PRO A 233 12.25 -2.35 -4.31
CA PRO A 233 12.60 -3.65 -3.73
C PRO A 233 12.52 -3.72 -2.19
N ARG A 234 12.63 -2.59 -1.48
CA ARG A 234 12.46 -2.53 -0.01
C ARG A 234 11.01 -2.78 0.44
N ASN A 235 10.06 -2.53 -0.46
CA ASN A 235 8.63 -2.72 -0.21
C ASN A 235 8.13 -4.09 -0.71
N MET A 236 9.07 -5.02 -0.95
CA MET A 236 8.77 -6.36 -1.43
C MET A 236 9.51 -7.39 -0.57
N ILE A 237 8.77 -8.31 0.04
CA ILE A 237 9.35 -9.38 0.86
C ILE A 237 9.22 -10.70 0.09
N LEU A 238 10.35 -11.37 -0.14
CA LEU A 238 10.29 -12.78 -0.52
C LEU A 238 10.05 -13.57 0.77
N GLY A 239 8.80 -14.04 0.93
CA GLY A 239 8.36 -14.74 2.11
C GLY A 239 8.97 -16.13 2.22
N ASP A 240 9.08 -16.62 3.45
CA ASP A 240 9.53 -18.00 3.72
C ASP A 240 8.54 -19.04 3.15
N ASP A 241 7.30 -18.62 2.89
CA ASP A 241 6.26 -19.37 2.19
C ASP A 241 6.43 -19.41 0.66
N GLY A 242 7.48 -18.76 0.13
CA GLY A 242 7.79 -18.70 -1.30
C GLY A 242 7.01 -17.65 -2.08
N TRP A 243 6.11 -16.90 -1.44
CA TRP A 243 5.34 -15.84 -2.08
C TRP A 243 6.12 -14.52 -2.09
N LEU A 244 5.79 -13.68 -3.08
CA LEU A 244 6.32 -12.31 -3.13
C LEU A 244 5.28 -11.35 -2.57
N TRP A 245 5.52 -10.88 -1.35
CA TRP A 245 4.61 -10.02 -0.62
C TRP A 245 4.89 -8.55 -0.91
N LEU A 246 3.84 -7.79 -1.21
CA LEU A 246 3.91 -6.34 -1.41
C LEU A 246 3.44 -5.62 -0.14
N ILE A 247 4.26 -4.70 0.36
CA ILE A 247 4.04 -4.00 1.63
C ILE A 247 4.14 -2.49 1.43
N ASP A 248 3.77 -1.73 2.46
CA ASP A 248 3.95 -0.27 2.54
C ASP A 248 3.16 0.53 1.51
N TRP A 249 1.85 0.63 1.74
CA TRP A 249 0.91 1.31 0.85
C TRP A 249 0.77 2.81 1.18
N GLY A 250 1.71 3.40 1.92
CA GLY A 250 1.60 4.75 2.48
C GLY A 250 1.47 5.87 1.45
N TYR A 251 1.95 5.64 0.22
CA TYR A 251 1.87 6.59 -0.89
C TYR A 251 0.87 6.20 -1.98
N SER A 252 0.10 5.15 -1.72
CA SER A 252 -0.78 4.55 -2.72
C SER A 252 -2.10 5.30 -2.87
N GLY A 253 -2.75 5.13 -4.02
CA GLY A 253 -4.00 5.79 -4.31
C GLY A 253 -4.44 5.63 -5.76
N TYR A 254 -5.57 6.26 -6.11
CA TYR A 254 -6.02 6.38 -7.48
C TYR A 254 -5.25 7.51 -8.17
N TYR A 255 -4.44 7.17 -9.17
CA TYR A 255 -3.67 8.11 -9.97
C TYR A 255 -3.76 7.75 -11.46
N PRO A 256 -3.43 8.66 -12.39
CA PRO A 256 -3.33 8.30 -13.80
C PRO A 256 -2.34 7.15 -14.01
N SER A 257 -2.55 6.31 -15.03
CA SER A 257 -1.77 5.08 -15.24
C SER A 257 -0.32 5.31 -15.70
N VAL A 258 -0.04 6.53 -16.16
CA VAL A 258 1.24 7.00 -16.70
C VAL A 258 2.13 7.69 -15.67
N VAL A 259 1.68 7.75 -14.41
CA VAL A 259 2.41 8.39 -13.30
C VAL A 259 3.25 7.38 -12.53
#